data_AF-A0A177QIJ5-F1
#
_entry.id   AF-A0A177QIJ5-F1
#
_cell.length_a   1.000
_cell.length_b   1.000
_cell.length_c   1.000
_cell.angle_alpha   90.00
_cell.angle_beta   90.00
_cell.angle_gamma   90.00
#
_symmetry.space_group_name_H-M   'P 1'
#
loop_
_entity.id
_entity.type
_entity.pdbx_description
1 polymer ?
#
loop_
_entity_poly.entity_id
_entity_poly.type
_entity_poly.pdbx_seq_one_letter_code
_entity_poly.pdbx_strand_id
1 'polypeptide(L)'
;MIFDPNNIISRIEWCRLQQQLPSVMPEEREGWRAEETGLVDALFGRDRAAFVREEHRSQFTHYQRGFEDGQALLRFQQVNSQRHDTYGVVGPSPSTAPTQVDRRPSQPSLPAHVESRR
;
A
#
# COMPACT_ATOMS: atom_id res chain seq x y z
N MET A 1 -18.43 5.05 -15.00
CA MET A 1 -17.28 4.51 -14.26
C MET A 1 -16.21 5.58 -14.24
N ILE A 2 -15.68 5.93 -13.06
CA ILE A 2 -14.52 6.84 -12.98
C ILE A 2 -13.29 5.97 -13.25
N PHE A 3 -12.50 6.32 -14.25
CA PHE A 3 -11.26 5.62 -14.57
C PHE A 3 -10.16 6.09 -13.61
N ASP A 4 -9.62 5.17 -12.81
CA ASP A 4 -8.42 5.41 -12.02
C ASP A 4 -7.24 4.66 -12.66
N PRO A 5 -6.25 5.35 -13.26
CA PRO A 5 -5.12 4.72 -13.91
C PRO A 5 -4.25 3.90 -12.95
N ASN A 6 -4.35 4.16 -11.64
CA ASN A 6 -3.60 3.46 -10.61
C ASN A 6 -4.37 2.28 -10.00
N ASN A 7 -5.52 1.93 -10.58
CA ASN A 7 -6.35 0.84 -10.12
C ASN A 7 -6.38 -0.31 -11.12
N ILE A 8 -5.99 -1.51 -10.67
CA ILE A 8 -5.98 -2.72 -11.49
C ILE A 8 -7.36 -3.07 -12.06
N ILE A 9 -8.45 -2.83 -11.31
CA ILE A 9 -9.82 -3.08 -11.79
C ILE A 9 -10.15 -2.11 -12.93
N SER A 10 -9.84 -0.82 -12.79
CA SER A 10 -10.02 0.15 -13.88
C SER A 10 -9.22 -0.22 -15.13
N ARG A 11 -8.01 -0.79 -14.96
CA ARG A 11 -7.18 -1.23 -16.09
C ARG A 11 -7.74 -2.48 -16.79
N ILE A 12 -8.30 -3.43 -16.03
CA ILE A 12 -9.00 -4.62 -16.57
C ILE A 12 -10.22 -4.18 -17.38
N GLU A 13 -11.04 -3.27 -16.81
CA GLU A 13 -12.22 -2.73 -17.49
C GLU A 13 -11.84 -1.95 -18.75
N TRP A 14 -10.73 -1.23 -18.73
CA TRP A 14 -10.20 -0.58 -19.93
C TRP A 14 -9.93 -1.59 -21.06
N CYS A 15 -9.26 -2.72 -20.78
CA CYS A 15 -9.06 -3.76 -21.79
C CYS A 15 -10.38 -4.29 -22.36
N ARG A 16 -11.39 -4.50 -21.52
CA ARG A 16 -12.73 -4.95 -21.94
C ARG A 16 -13.42 -3.95 -22.86
N LEU A 17 -13.28 -2.66 -22.58
CA LEU A 17 -13.83 -1.60 -23.42
C LEU A 17 -13.13 -1.55 -24.78
N GLN A 18 -11.80 -1.70 -24.82
CA GLN A 18 -11.05 -1.75 -26.09
C GLN A 18 -11.53 -2.91 -26.98
N GLN A 19 -11.80 -4.09 -26.40
CA GLN A 19 -12.31 -5.25 -27.15
C GLN A 19 -13.67 -5.00 -27.82
N GLN A 20 -14.48 -4.08 -27.30
CA GLN A 20 -15.83 -3.78 -27.78
C GLN A 20 -15.85 -2.72 -28.89
N LEU A 21 -14.72 -2.07 -29.17
CA LEU A 21 -14.67 -1.02 -30.19
C LEU A 21 -14.93 -1.60 -31.59
N PRO A 22 -15.80 -0.97 -32.40
CA PRO A 22 -16.12 -1.45 -33.75
C PRO A 22 -14.93 -1.46 -34.71
N SER A 23 -13.94 -0.59 -34.49
CA SER A 23 -12.76 -0.43 -35.34
C SER A 23 -11.63 -1.41 -35.02
N VAL A 24 -11.74 -2.18 -33.94
CA VAL A 24 -10.66 -3.07 -33.46
C VAL A 24 -10.65 -4.35 -34.28
N MET A 25 -9.50 -4.64 -34.87
CA MET A 25 -9.26 -5.85 -35.65
C MET A 25 -9.25 -7.09 -34.76
N PRO A 26 -9.54 -8.29 -35.32
CA PRO A 26 -9.55 -9.52 -34.53
C PRO A 26 -8.23 -9.78 -33.78
N GLU A 27 -7.09 -9.52 -34.40
CA GLU A 27 -5.77 -9.71 -33.79
C GLU A 27 -5.51 -8.73 -32.64
N GLU A 28 -5.91 -7.47 -32.81
CA GLU A 28 -5.87 -6.48 -31.72
C GLU A 28 -6.77 -6.89 -30.56
N ARG A 29 -7.94 -7.46 -30.85
CA ARG A 29 -8.87 -7.99 -29.83
C ARG A 29 -8.26 -9.14 -29.05
N GLU A 30 -7.54 -10.04 -29.71
CA GLU A 30 -6.77 -11.10 -29.03
C GLU A 30 -5.67 -10.52 -28.15
N GLY A 31 -4.96 -9.49 -28.62
CA GLY A 31 -3.99 -8.75 -27.80
C GLY A 31 -4.62 -8.16 -26.54
N TRP A 32 -5.77 -7.48 -26.66
CA TRP A 32 -6.49 -6.94 -25.50
C TRP A 32 -6.97 -8.01 -24.53
N ARG A 33 -7.39 -9.18 -25.02
CA ARG A 33 -7.78 -10.34 -24.17
C ARG A 33 -6.58 -10.94 -23.44
N ALA A 34 -5.46 -11.06 -24.12
CA ALA A 34 -4.23 -11.57 -23.53
C ALA A 34 -3.74 -10.63 -22.41
N GLU A 35 -3.77 -9.32 -22.67
CA GLU A 35 -3.43 -8.30 -21.68
C GLU A 35 -4.40 -8.31 -20.48
N GLU A 36 -5.71 -8.42 -20.71
CA GLU A 36 -6.70 -8.65 -19.64
C GLU A 36 -6.36 -9.90 -18.81
N THR A 37 -6.00 -10.99 -19.47
CA THR A 37 -5.66 -12.26 -18.80
C THR A 37 -4.44 -12.09 -17.91
N GLY A 38 -3.39 -11.40 -18.38
CA GLY A 38 -2.21 -11.08 -17.57
C GLY A 38 -2.54 -10.23 -16.34
N LEU A 39 -3.40 -9.21 -16.49
CA LEU A 39 -3.86 -8.38 -15.36
C LEU A 39 -4.65 -9.19 -14.33
N VAL A 40 -5.55 -10.07 -14.79
CA VAL A 40 -6.34 -10.96 -13.91
C VAL A 40 -5.43 -11.95 -13.19
N ASP A 41 -4.48 -12.55 -13.90
CA ASP A 41 -3.50 -13.46 -13.33
C ASP A 41 -2.63 -12.78 -12.27
N ALA A 42 -2.19 -11.53 -12.51
CA ALA A 42 -1.49 -10.73 -11.50
C ALA A 42 -2.37 -10.47 -10.26
N LEU A 43 -3.65 -10.12 -10.44
CA LEU A 43 -4.61 -9.92 -9.35
C LEU A 43 -4.76 -11.16 -8.46
N PHE A 44 -4.69 -12.36 -9.04
CA PHE A 44 -4.80 -13.62 -8.32
C PHE A 44 -3.44 -14.28 -7.98
N GLY A 45 -2.32 -13.62 -8.27
CA GLY A 45 -0.97 -14.14 -8.00
C GLY A 45 -0.62 -15.42 -8.79
N ARG A 46 -1.13 -15.56 -10.02
CA ARG A 46 -0.93 -16.73 -10.88
C ARG A 46 0.01 -16.37 -12.03
N ASP A 47 1.22 -16.89 -12.05
CA ASP A 47 2.12 -16.72 -13.21
C ASP A 47 1.93 -17.86 -14.21
N ARG A 48 1.41 -17.54 -15.40
CA ARG A 48 1.24 -18.46 -16.52
C ARG A 48 2.11 -18.09 -17.72
N ALA A 49 3.10 -17.22 -17.55
CA ALA A 49 3.94 -16.72 -18.65
C ALA A 49 4.60 -17.84 -19.44
N ALA A 50 5.10 -18.88 -18.77
CA ALA A 50 5.72 -20.02 -19.43
C ALA A 50 4.77 -20.75 -20.37
N PHE A 51 3.54 -21.03 -19.91
CA PHE A 51 2.50 -21.71 -20.70
C PHE A 51 2.05 -20.84 -21.89
N VAL A 52 1.77 -19.56 -21.64
CA VAL A 52 1.32 -18.63 -22.70
C VAL A 52 2.40 -18.45 -23.77
N ARG A 53 3.68 -18.42 -23.37
CA ARG A 53 4.81 -18.32 -24.32
C ARG A 53 4.92 -19.53 -25.24
N GLU A 54 4.56 -20.71 -24.76
CA GLU A 54 4.62 -21.94 -25.55
C GLU A 54 3.42 -22.05 -26.50
N GLU A 55 2.21 -21.90 -25.97
CA GLU A 55 0.95 -22.18 -26.68
C GLU A 55 0.42 -20.98 -27.49
N HIS A 56 0.72 -19.75 -27.06
CA HIS A 56 0.11 -18.53 -27.58
C HIS A 56 1.16 -17.44 -27.86
N ARG A 57 2.19 -17.78 -28.66
CA ARG A 57 3.32 -16.87 -28.95
C ARG A 57 2.94 -15.47 -29.43
N SER A 58 1.94 -15.33 -30.30
CA SER A 58 1.47 -14.03 -30.80
C SER A 58 0.84 -13.17 -29.70
N GLN A 59 0.30 -13.79 -28.65
CA GLN A 59 -0.38 -13.14 -27.53
C GLN A 59 0.55 -12.93 -26.33
N PHE A 60 1.71 -13.62 -26.29
CA PHE A 60 2.62 -13.62 -25.15
C PHE A 60 3.07 -12.22 -24.73
N THR A 61 3.43 -11.35 -25.68
CA THR A 61 3.85 -9.97 -25.37
C THR A 61 2.76 -9.18 -24.66
N HIS A 62 1.51 -9.33 -25.10
CA HIS A 62 0.37 -8.65 -24.48
C HIS A 62 0.06 -9.22 -23.10
N TYR A 63 0.09 -10.55 -22.94
CA TYR A 63 -0.05 -11.19 -21.64
C TYR A 63 1.00 -10.69 -20.65
N GLN A 64 2.28 -10.73 -21.05
CA GLN A 64 3.41 -10.35 -20.20
C GLN A 64 3.28 -8.88 -19.75
N ARG A 65 2.91 -7.99 -20.68
CA ARG A 65 2.64 -6.58 -20.38
C ARG A 65 1.55 -6.42 -19.33
N GLY A 66 0.41 -7.10 -19.52
CA GLY A 66 -0.70 -7.05 -18.57
C GLY A 66 -0.31 -7.57 -17.19
N PHE A 67 0.48 -8.64 -17.13
CA PHE A 67 0.94 -9.22 -15.87
C PHE A 67 1.90 -8.28 -15.12
N GLU A 68 2.88 -7.71 -15.82
CA GLU A 68 3.85 -6.76 -15.24
C GLU A 68 3.17 -5.47 -14.77
N ASP A 69 2.27 -4.90 -15.59
CA ASP A 69 1.45 -3.75 -15.22
C ASP A 69 0.60 -4.07 -13.98
N GLY A 70 -0.05 -5.23 -13.95
CA GLY A 70 -0.87 -5.66 -12.81
C GLY A 70 -0.07 -5.75 -11.52
N GLN A 71 1.12 -6.34 -11.57
CA GLN A 71 2.02 -6.37 -10.41
C GLN A 71 2.44 -4.97 -9.95
N ALA A 72 2.73 -4.06 -10.90
CA ALA A 72 3.10 -2.68 -10.58
C ALA A 72 1.96 -1.94 -9.89
N LEU A 73 0.73 -2.08 -10.39
CA LEU A 73 -0.47 -1.47 -9.81
C LEU A 73 -0.75 -1.99 -8.40
N LEU A 74 -0.63 -3.30 -8.17
CA LEU A 74 -0.82 -3.88 -6.83
C LEU A 74 0.23 -3.39 -5.83
N ARG A 75 1.51 -3.32 -6.24
CA ARG A 75 2.58 -2.74 -5.41
C ARG A 75 2.32 -1.26 -5.10
N PHE A 76 1.85 -0.50 -6.09
CA PHE A 76 1.52 0.91 -5.91
C PHE A 76 0.39 1.12 -4.90
N GLN A 77 -0.67 0.31 -4.98
CA GLN A 77 -1.79 0.34 -4.03
C GLN A 77 -1.35 0.01 -2.60
N GLN A 78 -0.49 -0.99 -2.41
CA GLN A 78 0.06 -1.35 -1.10
C GLN A 78 0.90 -0.23 -0.47
N VAL A 79 1.75 0.44 -1.27
CA VAL A 79 2.55 1.58 -0.78
C VAL A 79 1.66 2.74 -0.37
N ASN A 80 0.60 3.03 -1.13
CA ASN A 80 -0.30 4.12 -0.79
C ASN A 80 -1.18 3.81 0.42
N SER A 81 -1.67 2.58 0.58
CA SER A 81 -2.41 2.20 1.79
C SER A 81 -1.53 2.34 3.04
N GLN A 82 -0.27 1.89 2.96
CA GLN A 82 0.69 2.02 4.06
C GLN A 82 0.96 3.48 4.43
N ARG A 83 1.02 4.39 3.45
CA ARG A 83 1.17 5.83 3.70
C ARG A 83 -0.05 6.42 4.41
N HIS A 84 -1.26 6.01 4.05
CA HIS A 84 -2.47 6.48 4.72
C HIS A 84 -2.54 6.02 6.19
N ASP A 85 -2.04 4.82 6.51
CA ASP A 85 -1.98 4.34 7.90
C ASP A 85 -1.01 5.15 8.76
N THR A 86 0.10 5.64 8.18
CA THR A 86 1.12 6.40 8.92
C THR A 86 0.71 7.82 9.32
N TYR A 87 -0.33 8.40 8.71
CA TYR A 87 -0.83 9.74 9.09
C TYR A 87 -1.98 9.71 10.11
N GLY A 88 -2.39 8.54 10.58
CA GLY A 88 -3.55 8.37 11.47
C GLY A 88 -3.28 8.38 12.99
N VAL A 89 -2.03 8.36 13.46
CA VAL A 89 -1.72 8.29 14.90
C VAL A 89 -0.50 9.14 15.26
N VAL A 90 -0.66 10.47 15.27
CA VAL A 90 0.09 11.34 16.20
C VAL A 90 -0.91 12.33 16.80
N GLY A 91 -1.87 11.79 17.56
CA GLY A 91 -2.48 12.58 18.61
C GLY A 91 -1.44 12.75 19.72
N PRO A 92 -1.15 13.96 20.21
CA PRO A 92 -0.22 14.14 21.32
C PRO A 92 -0.75 13.35 22.52
N SER A 93 0.04 12.39 23.00
CA SER A 93 -0.22 11.75 24.29
C SER A 93 -0.36 12.85 25.35
N PRO A 94 -1.38 12.82 26.22
CA PRO A 94 -1.40 13.71 27.36
C PRO A 94 -0.24 13.29 28.26
N SER A 95 0.82 14.09 28.23
CA SER A 95 1.90 14.06 29.22
C SER A 95 1.24 14.25 30.58
N THR A 96 1.06 13.15 31.31
CA THR A 96 0.69 13.16 32.71
C THR A 96 1.82 13.83 33.48
N ALA A 97 1.70 15.15 33.64
CA ALA A 97 2.49 15.91 34.58
C ALA A 97 2.24 15.34 35.98
N PRO A 98 3.27 14.95 36.75
CA PRO A 98 3.06 14.60 38.14
C PRO A 98 2.69 15.87 38.90
N THR A 99 1.45 15.91 39.39
CA THR A 99 0.92 16.91 40.30
C THR A 99 1.88 17.08 41.47
N GLN A 100 2.59 18.21 41.49
CA GLN A 100 3.40 18.65 42.61
C GLN A 100 2.45 18.99 43.77
N VAL A 101 2.34 18.07 44.74
CA VAL A 101 1.56 18.30 45.95
C VAL A 101 2.41 19.15 46.87
N ASP A 102 2.17 20.45 46.83
CA ASP A 102 2.71 21.42 47.78
C ASP A 102 2.10 21.14 49.17
N ARG A 103 2.92 20.59 50.07
CA ARG A 103 2.60 20.47 51.50
C ARG A 103 3.78 20.97 52.33
N ARG A 104 3.81 22.27 52.59
CA ARG A 104 4.21 22.81 53.91
C ARG A 104 2.99 22.72 54.86
N PRO A 105 3.13 22.68 56.21
CA PRO A 105 4.15 23.40 57.00
C PRO A 105 4.69 22.68 58.28
N SER A 106 5.64 23.38 58.93
CA SER A 106 5.91 23.42 60.38
C SER A 106 6.99 22.49 61.01
N GLN A 107 8.12 23.12 61.35
CA GLN A 107 9.04 22.84 62.50
C GLN A 107 8.28 22.72 63.85
N PRO A 108 8.86 22.25 65.00
CA PRO A 108 10.27 22.28 65.47
C PRO A 108 10.77 20.90 66.01
N SER A 109 11.99 20.60 66.48
CA SER A 109 13.00 21.31 67.29
C SER A 109 14.34 20.52 67.26
N LEU A 110 15.47 21.18 67.58
CA LEU A 110 16.85 20.66 67.75
C LEU A 110 16.99 19.61 68.89
N PRO A 111 18.15 18.90 69.00
CA PRO A 111 19.29 19.43 69.74
C PRO A 111 20.65 19.29 69.02
N ALA A 112 21.57 20.14 69.48
CA ALA A 112 22.97 20.24 69.07
C ALA A 112 23.76 18.95 69.39
N HIS A 113 24.74 18.64 68.53
CA HIS A 113 25.94 17.95 68.99
C HIS A 113 27.19 18.52 68.31
N VAL A 114 28.14 18.81 69.20
CA VAL A 114 29.50 19.30 69.01
C VAL A 114 30.40 18.15 68.56
N GLU A 115 31.23 18.37 67.55
CA GLU A 115 32.65 17.97 67.42
C GLU A 115 33.09 18.35 65.99
N SER A 116 34.27 18.92 65.75
CA SER A 116 35.52 18.20 65.94
C SER A 116 36.69 19.18 66.00
N ARG A 117 37.54 19.02 67.03
CA ARG A 117 38.94 19.44 66.99
C ARG A 117 39.72 18.44 66.14
N ARG A 118 40.56 18.94 65.24
CA ARG A 118 41.98 18.60 65.18
C ARG A 118 42.72 19.61 64.32
#